data_AF-A0A927T6X9-F1
#
_entry.id   AF-A0A927T6X9-F1
#
_cell.length_a   1.000
_cell.length_b   1.000
_cell.length_c   1.000
_cell.angle_alpha   90.00
_cell.angle_beta   90.00
_cell.angle_gamma   90.00
#
_symmetry.space_group_name_H-M   'P 1'
#
loop_
_entity.id
_entity.type
_entity.pdbx_description
1 polymer ?
#
loop_
_entity_poly.entity_id
_entity_poly.type
_entity_poly.pdbx_seq_one_letter_code
_entity_poly.pdbx_strand_id
1 'polypeptide(L)'
;MTRKVFEAARDCTMKIRDITPNDDQIKEMLSFLSKIDRLAEICSNEGPSGLKLESTSLPENTAYEKIFKDCICMGIAGADIDEASDHAADRYFEADPAGYESAIYFAAVFSVGNILQGNSSYNFIDHALQFLLPDGWRWREEDDKAAEAHKDDHEWFGLRDSHRFSFLGKADEEVRHRFDDVKICKLMTDKDNIAEMTGQRIAGRLPDYKDGALQSILKELTYPELERALYVLPEEAEDRIVSNIDHYSISTIKGQCILYKDSTSSIDIRLAVKKLEKAMNNYTGDPNLEAEYDN
;
A
#
# COMPACT_ATOMS: atom_id res chain seq x y z
N MET A 1 -12.91 4.77 17.57
CA MET A 1 -12.43 3.76 18.54
C MET A 1 -13.64 3.19 19.21
N THR A 2 -13.92 1.93 18.92
CA THR A 2 -15.14 1.22 19.33
C THR A 2 -15.08 0.77 20.80
N ARG A 3 -16.24 0.44 21.37
CA ARG A 3 -16.35 -0.09 22.73
C ARG A 3 -15.51 -1.37 22.92
N LYS A 4 -15.47 -2.26 21.93
CA LYS A 4 -14.72 -3.52 22.02
C LYS A 4 -13.21 -3.31 22.07
N VAL A 5 -12.69 -2.39 21.26
CA VAL A 5 -11.27 -2.02 21.26
C VAL A 5 -10.85 -1.47 22.63
N PHE A 6 -11.69 -0.64 23.26
CA PHE A 6 -11.46 -0.17 24.63
C PHE A 6 -11.46 -1.31 25.66
N GLU A 7 -12.36 -2.28 25.52
CA GLU A 7 -12.42 -3.45 26.41
C GLU A 7 -11.18 -4.33 26.24
N ALA A 8 -10.74 -4.59 25.00
CA ALA A 8 -9.51 -5.32 24.69
C ALA A 8 -8.27 -4.60 25.24
N ALA A 9 -8.24 -3.27 25.16
CA ALA A 9 -7.17 -2.44 25.73
C ALA A 9 -7.05 -2.57 27.23
N ARG A 10 -8.17 -2.49 27.92
CA ARG A 10 -8.19 -2.65 29.36
C ARG A 10 -7.76 -4.05 29.78
N ASP A 11 -8.27 -5.08 29.11
CA ASP A 11 -7.91 -6.48 29.38
C ASP A 11 -6.42 -6.75 29.15
N CYS A 12 -5.89 -6.32 28.00
CA CYS A 12 -4.47 -6.45 27.71
C CYS A 12 -3.61 -5.74 28.77
N THR A 13 -3.95 -4.48 29.09
CA THR A 13 -3.22 -3.70 30.11
C THR A 13 -3.16 -4.44 31.44
N MET A 14 -4.24 -5.13 31.84
CA MET A 14 -4.25 -5.94 33.05
C MET A 14 -3.36 -7.19 32.95
N LYS A 15 -3.34 -7.85 31.80
CA LYS A 15 -2.56 -9.09 31.55
C LYS A 15 -1.06 -8.86 31.41
N ILE A 16 -0.65 -7.68 30.95
CA ILE A 16 0.76 -7.31 30.75
C ILE A 16 1.36 -6.56 31.94
N ARG A 17 0.51 -6.14 32.89
CA ARG A 17 0.94 -5.47 34.11
C ARG A 17 1.93 -6.38 34.84
N ASP A 18 3.12 -5.86 35.09
CA ASP A 18 4.24 -6.54 35.77
C ASP A 18 4.98 -7.59 34.93
N ILE A 19 4.84 -7.57 33.60
CA ILE A 19 5.64 -8.39 32.70
C ILE A 19 6.79 -7.58 32.14
N THR A 20 7.99 -8.13 32.23
CA THR A 20 9.18 -7.60 31.56
C THR A 20 9.55 -8.53 30.41
N PRO A 21 9.32 -8.14 29.14
CA PRO A 21 9.77 -8.92 28.00
C PRO A 21 11.30 -8.96 27.96
N ASN A 22 11.85 -10.07 27.49
CA ASN A 22 13.29 -10.20 27.26
C ASN A 22 13.73 -9.51 25.95
N ASP A 23 15.04 -9.38 25.73
CA ASP A 23 15.59 -8.68 24.56
C ASP A 23 15.10 -9.23 23.21
N ASP A 24 14.88 -10.55 23.11
CA ASP A 24 14.43 -11.17 21.85
C ASP A 24 12.95 -10.87 21.59
N GLN A 25 12.13 -10.84 22.64
CA GLN A 25 10.74 -10.38 22.57
C GLN A 25 10.66 -8.90 22.20
N ILE A 26 11.52 -8.05 22.78
CA ILE A 26 11.58 -6.62 22.41
C ILE A 26 11.94 -6.46 20.92
N LYS A 27 12.92 -7.22 20.41
CA LYS A 27 13.29 -7.18 18.98
C LYS A 27 12.17 -7.65 18.06
N GLU A 28 11.47 -8.72 18.43
CA GLU A 28 10.30 -9.21 17.66
C GLU A 28 9.22 -8.13 17.57
N MET A 29 8.90 -7.50 18.70
CA MET A 29 7.91 -6.44 18.76
C MET A 29 8.31 -5.23 17.93
N LEU A 30 9.57 -4.77 18.03
CA LEU A 30 10.08 -3.67 17.21
C LEU A 30 10.06 -4.02 15.71
N SER A 31 10.38 -5.26 15.35
CA SER A 31 10.30 -5.74 13.97
C SER A 31 8.86 -5.74 13.44
N PHE A 32 7.89 -6.19 14.25
CA PHE A 32 6.48 -6.14 13.89
C PHE A 32 5.97 -4.71 13.73
N LEU A 33 6.28 -3.83 14.69
CA LEU A 33 5.90 -2.42 14.66
C LEU A 33 6.52 -1.67 13.46
N SER A 34 7.76 -2.01 13.07
CA SER A 34 8.38 -1.47 11.86
C SER A 34 7.61 -1.83 10.58
N LYS A 35 7.10 -3.06 10.47
CA LYS A 35 6.25 -3.46 9.34
C LYS A 35 4.93 -2.68 9.33
N ILE A 36 4.36 -2.42 10.51
CA ILE A 36 3.14 -1.62 10.68
C ILE A 36 3.35 -0.18 10.22
N ASP A 37 4.45 0.45 10.61
CA ASP A 37 4.77 1.83 10.22
C ASP A 37 4.92 1.94 8.70
N ARG A 38 5.67 1.02 8.09
CA ARG A 38 5.78 0.93 6.62
C ARG A 38 4.40 0.80 5.95
N LEU A 39 3.51 -0.01 6.49
CA LEU A 39 2.15 -0.15 5.95
C LEU A 39 1.29 1.10 6.16
N ALA A 40 1.48 1.82 7.27
CA ALA A 40 0.79 3.08 7.48
C ALA A 40 1.24 4.12 6.46
N GLU A 41 2.53 4.24 6.18
CA GLU A 41 3.08 5.13 5.14
C GLU A 41 2.53 4.77 3.75
N ILE A 42 2.45 3.49 3.43
CA ILE A 42 1.80 2.99 2.23
C ILE A 42 0.33 3.41 2.21
N CYS A 43 -0.40 3.27 3.32
CA CYS A 43 -1.79 3.72 3.40
C CYS A 43 -1.94 5.24 3.21
N SER A 44 -1.02 6.05 3.76
CA SER A 44 -1.05 7.51 3.63
C SER A 44 -0.80 7.98 2.20
N ASN A 45 0.11 7.31 1.48
CA ASN A 45 0.61 7.78 0.18
C ASN A 45 0.02 7.03 -1.01
N GLU A 46 -0.16 5.72 -0.90
CA GLU A 46 -0.62 4.81 -1.98
C GLU A 46 -2.05 4.30 -1.74
N GLY A 47 -2.57 4.46 -0.52
CA GLY A 47 -3.91 4.04 -0.13
C GLY A 47 -4.12 2.52 -0.23
N PRO A 48 -5.37 2.07 -0.48
CA PRO A 48 -5.72 0.65 -0.55
C PRO A 48 -4.92 -0.13 -1.60
N SER A 49 -4.50 0.52 -2.68
CA SER A 49 -3.76 -0.12 -3.77
C SER A 49 -2.35 -0.55 -3.33
N GLY A 50 -1.63 0.34 -2.64
CA GLY A 50 -0.34 0.00 -2.06
C GLY A 50 -0.44 -1.08 -0.98
N LEU A 51 -1.47 -0.99 -0.13
CA LEU A 51 -1.75 -2.00 0.90
C LEU A 51 -2.02 -3.37 0.27
N LYS A 52 -2.72 -3.42 -0.88
CA LYS A 52 -2.99 -4.66 -1.61
C LYS A 52 -1.71 -5.30 -2.15
N LEU A 53 -0.75 -4.53 -2.67
CA LEU A 53 0.56 -5.06 -3.06
C LEU A 53 1.28 -5.67 -1.85
N GLU A 54 1.40 -4.90 -0.77
CA GLU A 54 2.20 -5.32 0.39
C GLU A 54 1.55 -6.48 1.16
N SER A 55 0.22 -6.45 1.32
CA SER A 55 -0.54 -7.47 2.07
C SER A 55 -0.29 -8.89 1.60
N THR A 56 -0.08 -9.10 0.29
CA THR A 56 0.24 -10.43 -0.25
C THR A 56 1.56 -10.99 0.26
N SER A 57 2.52 -10.11 0.53
CA SER A 57 3.86 -10.43 1.04
C SER A 57 3.96 -10.39 2.56
N LEU A 58 2.90 -9.94 3.25
CA LEU A 58 2.90 -9.91 4.71
C LEU A 58 3.03 -11.33 5.26
N PRO A 59 3.93 -11.53 6.23
CA PRO A 59 4.11 -12.83 6.88
C PRO A 59 2.81 -13.27 7.55
N GLU A 60 2.59 -14.58 7.60
CA GLU A 60 1.45 -15.24 8.28
C GLU A 60 1.97 -16.23 9.33
N ASN A 61 3.16 -15.96 9.88
CA ASN A 61 3.90 -16.92 10.69
C ASN A 61 3.32 -17.00 12.10
N THR A 62 2.67 -15.93 12.55
CA THR A 62 2.06 -15.82 13.87
C THR A 62 0.57 -15.48 13.77
N ALA A 63 -0.16 -15.71 14.85
CA ALA A 63 -1.59 -15.44 14.88
C ALA A 63 -1.91 -13.93 14.86
N TYR A 64 -1.07 -13.08 15.45
CA TYR A 64 -1.23 -11.62 15.38
C TYR A 64 -0.94 -11.08 13.97
N GLU A 65 0.05 -11.64 13.26
CA GLU A 65 0.32 -11.31 11.85
C GLU A 65 -0.87 -11.68 10.95
N LYS A 66 -1.52 -12.83 11.20
CA LYS A 66 -2.73 -13.24 10.48
C LYS A 66 -3.90 -12.28 10.71
N ILE A 67 -4.19 -11.93 11.96
CA ILE A 67 -5.26 -10.99 12.31
C ILE A 67 -5.03 -9.64 11.63
N PHE A 68 -3.79 -9.17 11.71
CA PHE A 68 -3.38 -7.92 11.09
C PHE A 68 -3.58 -7.93 9.57
N LYS A 69 -3.18 -9.00 8.89
CA LYS A 69 -3.42 -9.19 7.45
C LYS A 69 -4.91 -9.29 7.10
N ASP A 70 -5.69 -10.01 7.89
CA ASP A 70 -7.15 -10.15 7.70
C ASP A 70 -7.84 -8.78 7.79
N CYS A 71 -7.49 -7.97 8.78
CA CYS A 71 -8.04 -6.63 8.95
C CYS A 71 -7.64 -5.66 7.82
N ILE A 72 -6.40 -5.75 7.31
CA ILE A 72 -6.00 -5.00 6.11
C ILE A 72 -6.85 -5.43 4.91
N CYS A 73 -7.07 -6.73 4.73
CA CYS A 73 -7.92 -7.26 3.67
C CYS A 73 -9.38 -6.77 3.81
N MET A 74 -9.92 -6.70 5.03
CA MET A 74 -11.24 -6.13 5.30
C MET A 74 -11.30 -4.65 4.89
N GLY A 75 -10.28 -3.86 5.25
CA GLY A 75 -10.19 -2.45 4.84
C GLY A 75 -10.12 -2.29 3.32
N ILE A 76 -9.31 -3.11 2.63
CA ILE A 76 -9.26 -3.13 1.16
C ILE A 76 -10.62 -3.50 0.54
N ALA A 77 -11.38 -4.39 1.20
CA ALA A 77 -12.72 -4.78 0.77
C ALA A 77 -13.80 -3.72 1.08
N GLY A 78 -13.43 -2.60 1.72
CA GLY A 78 -14.34 -1.48 2.01
C GLY A 78 -15.00 -1.53 3.39
N ALA A 79 -14.55 -2.40 4.28
CA ALA A 79 -14.91 -2.31 5.70
C ALA A 79 -14.40 -0.99 6.27
N ASP A 80 -15.19 -0.36 7.15
CA ASP A 80 -14.73 0.81 7.86
C ASP A 80 -13.72 0.45 8.96
N ILE A 81 -13.04 1.47 9.48
CA ILE A 81 -12.01 1.31 10.52
C ILE A 81 -12.58 0.65 11.77
N ASP A 82 -13.82 0.98 12.14
CA ASP A 82 -14.43 0.48 13.36
C ASP A 82 -14.77 -1.01 13.22
N GLU A 83 -15.24 -1.47 12.05
CA GLU A 83 -15.47 -2.88 11.74
C GLU A 83 -14.17 -3.69 11.73
N ALA A 84 -13.12 -3.20 11.06
CA ALA A 84 -11.84 -3.89 11.02
C ALA A 84 -11.18 -3.96 12.42
N SER A 85 -11.33 -2.89 13.22
CA SER A 85 -10.81 -2.87 14.59
C SER A 85 -11.62 -3.76 15.53
N ASP A 86 -12.94 -3.85 15.35
CA ASP A 86 -13.80 -4.78 16.09
C ASP A 86 -13.48 -6.22 15.74
N HIS A 87 -13.20 -6.53 14.46
CA HIS A 87 -12.73 -7.84 14.05
C HIS A 87 -11.43 -8.22 14.78
N ALA A 88 -10.45 -7.32 14.78
CA ALA A 88 -9.19 -7.55 15.49
C ALA A 88 -9.42 -7.78 16.99
N ALA A 89 -10.28 -6.99 17.63
CA ALA A 89 -10.62 -7.13 19.04
C ALA A 89 -11.34 -8.46 19.33
N ASP A 90 -12.26 -8.89 18.48
CA ASP A 90 -12.93 -10.18 18.60
C ASP A 90 -11.92 -11.34 18.50
N ARG A 91 -10.97 -11.26 17.57
CA ARG A 91 -9.87 -12.24 17.44
C ARG A 91 -8.94 -12.26 18.64
N TYR A 92 -8.64 -11.10 19.23
CA TYR A 92 -7.89 -11.01 20.49
C TYR A 92 -8.62 -11.78 21.61
N PHE A 93 -9.92 -11.56 21.78
CA PHE A 93 -10.70 -12.25 22.82
C PHE A 93 -10.90 -13.74 22.53
N GLU A 94 -11.02 -14.13 21.26
CA GLU A 94 -11.10 -15.54 20.84
C GLU A 94 -9.80 -16.30 21.16
N ALA A 95 -8.65 -15.67 20.94
CA ALA A 95 -7.35 -16.27 21.22
C ALA A 95 -6.99 -16.29 22.72
N ASP A 96 -7.59 -15.39 23.51
CA ASP A 96 -7.30 -15.16 24.95
C ASP A 96 -5.79 -15.21 25.28
N PRO A 97 -4.96 -14.42 24.58
CA PRO A 97 -3.52 -14.48 24.75
C PRO A 97 -3.13 -14.05 26.17
N ALA A 98 -2.03 -14.59 26.67
CA ALA A 98 -1.50 -14.30 27.99
C ALA A 98 -0.09 -13.71 27.92
N GLY A 99 0.19 -12.81 28.86
CA GLY A 99 1.48 -12.17 29.02
C GLY A 99 1.99 -11.40 27.80
N TYR A 100 3.24 -11.63 27.37
CA TYR A 100 3.82 -10.91 26.23
C TYR A 100 2.98 -11.09 24.94
N GLU A 101 2.35 -12.24 24.72
CA GLU A 101 1.48 -12.44 23.56
C GLU A 101 0.24 -11.52 23.60
N SER A 102 -0.29 -11.21 24.79
CA SER A 102 -1.38 -10.24 24.93
C SER A 102 -0.97 -8.88 24.37
N ALA A 103 0.26 -8.46 24.62
CA ALA A 103 0.81 -7.21 24.10
C ALA A 103 0.89 -7.18 22.58
N ILE A 104 1.36 -8.26 21.95
CA ILE A 104 1.52 -8.29 20.49
C ILE A 104 0.16 -8.31 19.79
N TYR A 105 -0.79 -9.12 20.28
CA TYR A 105 -2.14 -9.11 19.71
C TYR A 105 -2.81 -7.76 19.89
N PHE A 106 -2.67 -7.17 21.08
CA PHE A 106 -3.19 -5.85 21.34
C PHE A 106 -2.56 -4.80 20.43
N ALA A 107 -1.25 -4.93 20.16
CA ALA A 107 -0.58 -4.10 19.19
C ALA A 107 -1.15 -4.27 17.79
N ALA A 108 -1.48 -5.49 17.36
CA ALA A 108 -2.16 -5.73 16.09
C ALA A 108 -3.53 -5.02 16.01
N VAL A 109 -4.37 -5.10 17.06
CA VAL A 109 -5.69 -4.42 17.12
C VAL A 109 -5.55 -2.90 16.90
N PHE A 110 -4.63 -2.27 17.64
CA PHE A 110 -4.43 -0.84 17.53
C PHE A 110 -3.72 -0.44 16.24
N SER A 111 -2.84 -1.29 15.73
CA SER A 111 -2.16 -1.06 14.45
C SER A 111 -3.14 -1.03 13.30
N VAL A 112 -4.15 -1.90 13.30
CA VAL A 112 -5.25 -1.87 12.33
C VAL A 112 -5.95 -0.51 12.35
N GLY A 113 -6.35 -0.04 13.53
CA GLY A 113 -7.00 1.26 13.66
C GLY A 113 -6.14 2.43 13.14
N ASN A 114 -4.83 2.36 13.37
CA ASN A 114 -3.90 3.41 12.97
C ASN A 114 -3.55 3.39 11.48
N ILE A 115 -3.29 2.21 10.90
CA ILE A 115 -3.03 2.06 9.46
C ILE A 115 -4.23 2.54 8.67
N LEU A 116 -5.43 2.06 9.01
CA LEU A 116 -6.65 2.41 8.30
C LEU A 116 -7.07 3.88 8.49
N GLN A 117 -6.45 4.61 9.43
CA GLN A 117 -6.66 6.05 9.65
C GLN A 117 -5.60 6.96 8.98
N GLY A 118 -4.52 6.42 8.42
CA GLY A 118 -3.58 7.11 7.52
C GLY A 118 -2.77 8.30 8.07
N ASN A 119 -3.23 9.03 9.08
CA ASN A 119 -2.62 10.28 9.54
C ASN A 119 -2.05 10.22 10.98
N SER A 120 -2.22 9.10 11.69
CA SER A 120 -1.96 9.01 13.14
C SER A 120 -1.05 7.84 13.56
N SER A 121 -0.54 7.05 12.62
CA SER A 121 0.26 5.84 12.89
C SER A 121 1.48 6.08 13.77
N TYR A 122 2.13 7.22 13.60
CA TYR A 122 3.39 7.57 14.27
C TYR A 122 3.30 7.62 15.81
N ASN A 123 2.12 7.92 16.37
CA ASN A 123 1.92 7.99 17.83
C ASN A 123 1.82 6.62 18.51
N PHE A 124 1.59 5.54 17.75
CA PHE A 124 1.23 4.24 18.31
C PHE A 124 2.44 3.44 18.80
N ILE A 125 3.55 3.42 18.05
CA ILE A 125 4.81 2.79 18.49
C ILE A 125 5.23 3.36 19.86
N ASP A 126 5.17 4.68 19.99
CA ASP A 126 5.50 5.37 21.23
C ASP A 126 4.56 4.97 22.37
N HIS A 127 3.26 4.78 22.10
CA HIS A 127 2.29 4.37 23.11
C HIS A 127 2.42 2.89 23.49
N ALA A 128 2.67 1.99 22.53
CA ALA A 128 2.86 0.56 22.80
C ALA A 128 4.13 0.31 23.63
N LEU A 129 5.24 1.00 23.28
CA LEU A 129 6.51 0.87 23.99
C LEU A 129 6.46 1.40 25.43
N GLN A 130 5.62 2.40 25.72
CA GLN A 130 5.41 2.93 27.08
C GLN A 130 4.89 1.89 28.08
N PHE A 131 4.10 0.92 27.62
CA PHE A 131 3.52 -0.11 28.49
C PHE A 131 4.33 -1.40 28.55
N LEU A 132 5.31 -1.58 27.65
CA LEU A 132 5.98 -2.85 27.40
C LEU A 132 7.46 -2.86 27.77
N LEU A 133 8.08 -1.69 27.86
CA LEU A 133 9.46 -1.58 28.33
C LEU A 133 9.49 -1.35 29.85
N PRO A 134 10.32 -2.10 30.61
CA PRO A 134 10.43 -1.97 32.07
C PRO A 134 10.80 -0.55 32.53
N ASP A 135 11.45 0.23 31.66
CA ASP A 135 11.75 1.66 31.81
C ASP A 135 11.13 2.47 30.65
N GLY A 136 9.81 2.43 30.44
CA GLY A 136 9.07 3.19 29.40
C GLY A 136 9.25 4.72 29.39
N TRP A 137 10.26 5.24 30.09
CA TRP A 137 10.65 6.65 30.26
C TRP A 137 11.99 7.05 29.64
N ARG A 138 12.92 6.14 29.34
CA ARG A 138 14.27 6.59 28.90
C ARG A 138 14.27 7.33 27.56
N TRP A 139 13.29 7.08 26.70
CA TRP A 139 13.26 7.67 25.37
C TRP A 139 12.71 9.10 25.43
N ARG A 140 11.70 9.37 26.27
CA ARG A 140 11.17 10.73 26.44
C ARG A 140 12.16 11.65 27.15
N GLU A 141 12.85 11.19 28.19
CA GLU A 141 13.83 12.05 28.89
C GLU A 141 15.05 12.38 28.03
N GLU A 142 15.49 11.47 27.18
CA GLU A 142 16.59 11.70 26.24
C GLU A 142 16.15 12.57 25.05
N ASP A 143 14.94 12.33 24.53
CA ASP A 143 14.32 13.14 23.47
C ASP A 143 14.03 14.57 23.94
N ASP A 144 13.49 14.76 25.15
CA ASP A 144 13.23 16.08 25.72
C ASP A 144 14.52 16.83 26.02
N LYS A 145 15.57 16.14 26.52
CA LYS A 145 16.89 16.75 26.74
C LYS A 145 17.52 17.21 25.44
N ALA A 146 17.39 16.43 24.38
CA ALA A 146 17.97 16.78 23.10
C ALA A 146 17.10 17.75 22.29
N ALA A 147 15.77 17.71 22.42
CA ALA A 147 14.88 18.75 21.91
C ALA A 147 15.15 20.10 22.55
N GLU A 148 15.39 20.12 23.86
CA GLU A 148 15.82 21.32 24.58
C GLU A 148 17.22 21.77 24.14
N ALA A 149 18.14 20.85 23.87
CA ALA A 149 19.49 21.16 23.39
C ALA A 149 19.52 21.74 21.97
N HIS A 150 18.52 21.43 21.15
CA HIS A 150 18.41 21.86 19.75
C HIS A 150 17.25 22.84 19.50
N LYS A 151 16.66 23.42 20.55
CA LYS A 151 15.50 24.32 20.46
C LYS A 151 15.68 25.57 19.57
N ASP A 152 16.93 25.99 19.39
CA ASP A 152 17.31 27.17 18.59
C ASP A 152 17.87 26.78 17.20
N ASP A 153 17.95 25.48 16.90
CA ASP A 153 18.42 24.94 15.63
C ASP A 153 17.23 24.72 14.69
N HIS A 154 16.97 25.69 13.82
CA HIS A 154 15.84 25.66 12.89
C HIS A 154 15.94 24.58 11.80
N GLU A 155 17.10 23.94 11.67
CA GLU A 155 17.33 22.82 10.75
C GLU A 155 17.29 21.47 11.47
N TRP A 156 17.15 21.47 12.80
CA TRP A 156 17.07 20.25 13.59
C TRP A 156 15.70 19.59 13.51
N PHE A 157 15.70 18.31 13.19
CA PHE A 157 14.53 17.46 13.21
C PHE A 157 14.45 16.74 14.55
N GLY A 158 13.28 16.81 15.19
CA GLY A 158 13.00 16.15 16.46
C GLY A 158 13.46 14.69 16.49
N LEU A 159 14.03 14.26 17.61
CA LEU A 159 14.52 12.90 17.81
C LEU A 159 13.50 11.77 17.59
N ARG A 160 12.20 12.10 17.58
CA ARG A 160 11.12 11.22 17.11
C ARG A 160 11.40 10.61 15.74
N ASP A 161 12.24 11.25 14.91
CA ASP A 161 12.60 10.80 13.56
C ASP A 161 14.06 10.29 13.45
N SER A 162 15.01 10.76 14.27
CA SER A 162 16.45 10.51 14.03
C SER A 162 16.96 9.12 14.46
N HIS A 163 16.43 8.53 15.54
CA HIS A 163 16.73 7.13 15.87
C HIS A 163 15.99 6.15 14.95
N ARG A 164 14.80 6.52 14.47
CA ARG A 164 14.04 5.81 13.42
C ARG A 164 14.86 5.72 12.13
N PHE A 165 15.50 6.81 11.70
CA PHE A 165 16.38 6.83 10.52
C PHE A 165 17.52 5.82 10.59
N SER A 166 18.12 5.65 11.77
CA SER A 166 19.24 4.71 11.97
C SER A 166 18.83 3.23 11.86
N PHE A 167 17.54 2.92 12.04
CA PHE A 167 17.00 1.56 11.95
C PHE A 167 16.19 1.27 10.68
N LEU A 168 15.58 2.29 10.06
CA LEU A 168 14.53 2.12 9.04
C LEU A 168 14.86 2.72 7.67
N GLY A 169 15.86 3.61 7.56
CA GLY A 169 16.19 4.30 6.30
C GLY A 169 15.25 5.46 5.96
N LYS A 170 15.39 6.01 4.73
CA LYS A 170 14.58 7.12 4.18
C LYS A 170 13.43 6.58 3.33
N ALA A 171 12.25 6.46 3.94
CA ALA A 171 11.06 5.87 3.31
C ALA A 171 10.39 6.75 2.23
N ASP A 172 10.52 8.09 2.33
CA ASP A 172 9.83 9.03 1.45
C ASP A 172 10.16 8.88 -0.05
N GLU A 173 11.36 8.39 -0.38
CA GLU A 173 11.78 8.14 -1.76
C GLU A 173 11.39 6.74 -2.26
N GLU A 174 11.40 5.71 -1.41
CA GLU A 174 11.00 4.36 -1.85
C GLU A 174 9.51 4.29 -2.16
N VAL A 175 8.64 4.76 -1.26
CA VAL A 175 7.17 4.61 -1.35
C VAL A 175 6.59 5.33 -2.58
N ARG A 176 7.14 6.51 -2.96
CA ARG A 176 6.62 7.29 -4.09
C ARG A 176 6.85 6.65 -5.46
N HIS A 177 7.84 5.78 -5.59
CA HIS A 177 8.21 5.13 -6.84
C HIS A 177 7.80 3.65 -6.91
N ARG A 178 7.11 3.12 -5.88
CA ARG A 178 6.76 1.69 -5.84
C ARG A 178 5.86 1.22 -6.97
N PHE A 179 5.00 2.09 -7.50
CA PHE A 179 4.19 1.74 -8.65
C PHE A 179 4.97 1.80 -9.96
N ASP A 180 6.13 2.46 -10.01
CA ASP A 180 6.90 2.62 -11.26
C ASP A 180 7.37 1.27 -11.80
N ASP A 181 7.81 0.38 -10.90
CA ASP A 181 8.26 -0.97 -11.24
C ASP A 181 7.13 -1.99 -11.48
N VAL A 182 5.89 -1.65 -11.12
CA VAL A 182 4.74 -2.54 -11.34
C VAL A 182 4.39 -2.58 -12.82
N LYS A 183 4.47 -3.77 -13.42
CA LYS A 183 3.96 -4.04 -14.77
C LYS A 183 2.54 -4.60 -14.69
N ILE A 184 1.56 -3.85 -15.17
CA ILE A 184 0.13 -4.21 -15.15
C ILE A 184 -0.08 -5.55 -15.88
N CYS A 185 0.60 -5.76 -17.00
CA CYS A 185 0.55 -7.01 -17.75
C CYS A 185 1.03 -8.23 -16.97
N LYS A 186 1.81 -8.06 -15.90
CA LYS A 186 2.30 -9.16 -15.05
C LYS A 186 1.38 -9.42 -13.84
N LEU A 187 0.39 -8.57 -13.60
CA LEU A 187 -0.54 -8.71 -12.46
C LEU A 187 -1.50 -9.90 -12.60
N MET A 188 -1.81 -10.32 -13.83
CA MET A 188 -2.67 -11.47 -14.13
C MET A 188 -1.87 -12.58 -14.82
N THR A 189 -1.74 -13.73 -14.17
CA THR A 189 -1.08 -14.92 -14.72
C THR A 189 -1.94 -15.66 -15.74
N ASP A 190 -3.24 -15.82 -15.46
CA ASP A 190 -4.16 -16.53 -16.34
C ASP A 190 -4.93 -15.53 -17.20
N LYS A 191 -4.43 -15.30 -18.42
CA LYS A 191 -5.01 -14.36 -19.37
C LYS A 191 -5.99 -15.06 -20.31
N ASP A 192 -6.99 -14.32 -20.73
CA ASP A 192 -7.90 -14.78 -21.77
C ASP A 192 -7.21 -14.80 -23.14
N ASN A 193 -7.12 -15.98 -23.77
CA ASN A 193 -6.42 -16.17 -25.06
C ASN A 193 -6.91 -15.21 -26.16
N ILE A 194 -8.21 -14.90 -26.22
CA ILE A 194 -8.76 -14.01 -27.27
C ILE A 194 -8.32 -12.57 -27.02
N ALA A 195 -8.39 -12.12 -25.77
CA ALA A 195 -7.93 -10.81 -25.38
C ALA A 195 -6.42 -10.65 -25.58
N GLU A 196 -5.63 -11.67 -25.19
CA GLU A 196 -4.18 -11.69 -25.36
C GLU A 196 -3.75 -11.64 -26.82
N MET A 197 -4.36 -12.45 -27.70
CA MET A 197 -4.12 -12.35 -29.15
C MET A 197 -4.44 -10.97 -29.72
N THR A 198 -5.46 -10.29 -29.18
CA THR A 198 -5.80 -8.92 -29.57
C THR A 198 -4.76 -7.93 -29.05
N GLY A 199 -4.27 -8.13 -27.82
CA GLY A 199 -3.17 -7.36 -27.25
C GLY A 199 -1.88 -7.48 -28.07
N GLN A 200 -1.55 -8.67 -28.56
CA GLN A 200 -0.40 -8.88 -29.45
C GLN A 200 -0.55 -8.15 -30.80
N ARG A 201 -1.75 -8.14 -31.39
CA ARG A 201 -2.01 -7.37 -32.63
C ARG A 201 -1.88 -5.87 -32.41
N ILE A 202 -2.37 -5.36 -31.28
CA ILE A 202 -2.21 -3.96 -30.88
C ILE A 202 -0.71 -3.64 -30.74
N ALA A 203 0.03 -4.48 -30.00
CA ALA A 203 1.46 -4.32 -29.77
C ALA A 203 2.26 -4.23 -31.08
N GLY A 204 1.93 -5.07 -32.07
CA GLY A 204 2.58 -5.04 -33.37
C GLY A 204 2.36 -3.77 -34.19
N ARG A 205 1.39 -2.92 -33.81
CA ARG A 205 1.04 -1.67 -34.50
C ARG A 205 1.38 -0.42 -33.72
N LEU A 206 1.54 -0.51 -32.40
CA LEU A 206 1.90 0.65 -31.58
C LEU A 206 3.16 1.40 -32.07
N PRO A 207 4.22 0.72 -32.58
CA PRO A 207 5.38 1.41 -33.14
C PRO A 207 5.09 2.28 -34.37
N ASP A 208 3.98 2.03 -35.07
CA ASP A 208 3.60 2.79 -36.27
C ASP A 208 3.02 4.17 -35.92
N TYR A 209 2.64 4.40 -34.66
CA TYR A 209 2.04 5.65 -34.20
C TYR A 209 3.05 6.52 -33.47
N LYS A 210 3.15 7.79 -33.90
CA LYS A 210 3.84 8.86 -33.18
C LYS A 210 3.15 9.17 -31.85
N ASP A 211 3.87 9.80 -30.92
CA ASP A 211 3.38 10.09 -29.55
C ASP A 211 2.07 10.89 -29.56
N GLY A 212 1.99 11.96 -30.35
CA GLY A 212 0.77 12.77 -30.47
C GLY A 212 -0.43 11.97 -30.99
N ALA A 213 -0.21 11.10 -31.98
CA ALA A 213 -1.23 10.20 -32.51
C ALA A 213 -1.69 9.19 -31.47
N LEU A 214 -0.75 8.59 -30.73
CA LEU A 214 -1.04 7.64 -29.65
C LEU A 214 -1.84 8.31 -28.53
N GLN A 215 -1.46 9.51 -28.09
CA GLN A 215 -2.22 10.28 -27.11
C GLN A 215 -3.65 10.58 -27.58
N SER A 216 -3.85 10.86 -28.87
CA SER A 216 -5.20 11.05 -29.42
C SER A 216 -6.02 9.75 -29.42
N ILE A 217 -5.40 8.62 -29.74
CA ILE A 217 -6.06 7.30 -29.69
C ILE A 217 -6.46 6.97 -28.25
N LEU A 218 -5.58 7.21 -27.28
CA LEU A 218 -5.83 6.92 -25.87
C LEU A 218 -6.97 7.77 -25.28
N LYS A 219 -7.20 8.98 -25.79
CA LYS A 219 -8.34 9.85 -25.39
C LYS A 219 -9.71 9.28 -25.73
N GLU A 220 -9.81 8.33 -26.65
CA GLU A 220 -11.07 7.63 -26.99
C GLU A 220 -11.46 6.56 -25.95
N LEU A 221 -10.58 6.30 -24.99
CA LEU A 221 -10.78 5.33 -23.91
C LEU A 221 -11.09 6.05 -22.60
N THR A 222 -12.00 5.47 -21.84
CA THR A 222 -12.16 5.81 -20.42
C THR A 222 -11.04 5.18 -19.60
N TYR A 223 -10.75 5.73 -18.41
CA TYR A 223 -9.77 5.14 -17.48
C TYR A 223 -9.99 3.63 -17.24
N PRO A 224 -11.21 3.16 -16.92
CA PRO A 224 -11.44 1.72 -16.72
C PRO A 224 -11.26 0.86 -17.97
N GLU A 225 -11.42 1.43 -19.16
CA GLU A 225 -11.17 0.69 -20.41
C GLU A 225 -9.67 0.59 -20.67
N LEU A 226 -8.91 1.64 -20.39
CA LEU A 226 -7.46 1.61 -20.51
C LEU A 226 -6.84 0.64 -19.49
N GLU A 227 -7.20 0.77 -18.21
CA GLU A 227 -6.79 -0.13 -17.11
C GLU A 227 -6.96 -1.60 -17.47
N ARG A 228 -8.14 -1.97 -17.99
CA ARG A 228 -8.46 -3.36 -18.35
C ARG A 228 -7.74 -3.84 -19.60
N ALA A 229 -7.51 -2.96 -20.57
CA ALA A 229 -6.77 -3.31 -21.78
C ALA A 229 -5.30 -3.64 -21.45
N LEU A 230 -4.69 -2.90 -20.52
CA LEU A 230 -3.27 -3.06 -20.15
C LEU A 230 -2.93 -4.45 -19.59
N TYR A 231 -3.85 -5.17 -18.93
CA TYR A 231 -3.58 -6.52 -18.41
C TYR A 231 -3.10 -7.53 -19.47
N VAL A 232 -3.55 -7.37 -20.73
CA VAL A 232 -3.30 -8.34 -21.80
C VAL A 232 -2.33 -7.85 -22.86
N LEU A 233 -1.79 -6.65 -22.69
CA LEU A 233 -0.73 -6.17 -23.57
C LEU A 233 0.61 -6.80 -23.19
N PRO A 234 1.52 -7.02 -24.16
CA PRO A 234 2.93 -7.25 -23.88
C PRO A 234 3.56 -6.08 -23.12
N GLU A 235 4.65 -6.34 -22.41
CA GLU A 235 5.34 -5.35 -21.57
C GLU A 235 5.82 -4.14 -22.38
N GLU A 236 6.34 -4.33 -23.59
CA GLU A 236 6.80 -3.25 -24.47
C GLU A 236 5.64 -2.35 -24.92
N ALA A 237 4.45 -2.95 -25.10
CA ALA A 237 3.24 -2.22 -25.46
C ALA A 237 2.67 -1.46 -24.27
N GLU A 238 2.70 -2.05 -23.07
CA GLU A 238 2.38 -1.32 -21.84
C GLU A 238 3.28 -0.10 -21.67
N ASP A 239 4.61 -0.27 -21.79
CA ASP A 239 5.58 0.82 -21.63
C ASP A 239 5.38 1.94 -22.65
N ARG A 240 5.09 1.57 -23.90
CA ARG A 240 4.76 2.51 -24.97
C ARG A 240 3.51 3.34 -24.67
N ILE A 241 2.49 2.73 -24.06
CA ILE A 241 1.26 3.43 -23.67
C ILE A 241 1.48 4.27 -22.42
N VAL A 242 2.10 3.72 -21.39
CA VAL A 242 2.34 4.39 -20.09
C VAL A 242 3.21 5.64 -20.27
N SER A 243 4.24 5.58 -21.13
CA SER A 243 5.08 6.75 -21.47
C SER A 243 4.32 7.89 -22.16
N ASN A 244 3.09 7.65 -22.62
CA ASN A 244 2.24 8.63 -23.31
C ASN A 244 1.03 9.07 -22.48
N ILE A 245 1.06 8.78 -21.18
CA ILE A 245 0.05 9.19 -20.20
C ILE A 245 0.72 10.15 -19.20
N ASP A 246 -0.05 11.08 -18.64
CA ASP A 246 0.43 11.97 -17.59
C ASP A 246 0.88 11.17 -16.35
N HIS A 247 1.98 11.60 -15.73
CA HIS A 247 2.59 10.92 -14.58
C HIS A 247 1.61 10.68 -13.43
N TYR A 248 0.72 11.63 -13.12
CA TYR A 248 -0.27 11.47 -12.05
C TYR A 248 -1.35 10.44 -12.40
N SER A 249 -1.70 10.33 -13.68
CA SER A 249 -2.62 9.32 -14.19
C SER A 249 -2.05 7.90 -14.13
N ILE A 250 -0.72 7.74 -14.26
CA ILE A 250 -0.06 6.42 -14.19
C ILE A 250 -0.26 5.78 -12.82
N SER A 251 0.00 6.51 -11.73
CA SER A 251 -0.18 5.97 -10.37
C SER A 251 -1.64 5.59 -10.11
N THR A 252 -2.59 6.35 -10.64
CA THR A 252 -4.02 6.05 -10.52
C THR A 252 -4.37 4.76 -11.27
N ILE A 253 -3.98 4.65 -12.54
CA ILE A 253 -4.25 3.48 -13.38
C ILE A 253 -3.62 2.22 -12.77
N LYS A 254 -2.34 2.28 -12.40
CA LYS A 254 -1.64 1.15 -11.78
C LYS A 254 -2.30 0.76 -10.45
N GLY A 255 -2.66 1.74 -9.63
CA GLY A 255 -3.35 1.51 -8.36
C GLY A 255 -4.70 0.79 -8.54
N GLN A 256 -5.52 1.20 -9.51
CA GLN A 256 -6.79 0.54 -9.82
C GLN A 256 -6.59 -0.87 -10.38
N CYS A 257 -5.58 -1.07 -11.24
CA CYS A 257 -5.24 -2.39 -11.74
C CYS A 257 -4.82 -3.34 -10.61
N ILE A 258 -4.03 -2.87 -9.66
CA ILE A 258 -3.64 -3.67 -8.48
C ILE A 258 -4.86 -4.09 -7.67
N LEU A 259 -5.78 -3.15 -7.41
CA LEU A 259 -6.98 -3.39 -6.60
C LEU A 259 -7.94 -4.39 -7.25
N TYR A 260 -8.12 -4.27 -8.56
CA TYR A 260 -9.19 -4.99 -9.26
C TYR A 260 -8.72 -6.18 -10.11
N LYS A 261 -7.42 -6.52 -10.10
CA LYS A 261 -6.90 -7.66 -10.89
C LYS A 261 -7.65 -8.97 -10.65
N ASP A 262 -8.10 -9.22 -9.42
CA ASP A 262 -8.76 -10.47 -9.02
C ASP A 262 -10.28 -10.46 -9.28
N SER A 263 -10.88 -9.28 -9.46
CA SER A 263 -12.32 -9.08 -9.66
C SER A 263 -12.70 -8.67 -11.09
N THR A 264 -11.71 -8.34 -11.92
CA THR A 264 -11.95 -7.91 -13.30
C THR A 264 -12.33 -9.12 -14.16
N SER A 265 -13.50 -9.06 -14.80
CA SER A 265 -13.96 -10.17 -15.63
C SER A 265 -13.22 -10.25 -16.96
N SER A 266 -13.01 -11.47 -17.47
CA SER A 266 -12.41 -11.70 -18.78
C SER A 266 -13.23 -11.07 -19.93
N ILE A 267 -14.55 -10.92 -19.74
CA ILE A 267 -15.43 -10.25 -20.70
C ILE A 267 -15.09 -8.75 -20.75
N ASP A 268 -14.93 -8.10 -19.61
CA ASP A 268 -14.60 -6.67 -19.56
C ASP A 268 -13.23 -6.39 -20.18
N ILE A 269 -12.25 -7.27 -19.93
CA ILE A 269 -10.93 -7.20 -20.57
C ILE A 269 -11.05 -7.34 -22.09
N ARG A 270 -11.81 -8.32 -22.59
CA ARG A 270 -12.06 -8.49 -24.03
C ARG A 270 -12.70 -7.26 -24.67
N LEU A 271 -13.67 -6.65 -23.99
CA LEU A 271 -14.35 -5.45 -24.48
C LEU A 271 -13.40 -4.24 -24.52
N ALA A 272 -12.63 -4.06 -23.45
CA ALA A 272 -11.63 -3.00 -23.33
C ALA A 272 -10.55 -3.08 -24.43
N VAL A 273 -9.92 -4.25 -24.58
CA VAL A 273 -8.86 -4.43 -25.59
C VAL A 273 -9.41 -4.29 -27.02
N LYS A 274 -10.63 -4.75 -27.30
CA LYS A 274 -11.30 -4.51 -28.59
C LYS A 274 -11.61 -3.04 -28.83
N LYS A 275 -11.97 -2.29 -27.79
CA LYS A 275 -12.21 -0.85 -27.91
C LYS A 275 -10.92 -0.11 -28.24
N LEU A 276 -9.80 -0.48 -27.60
CA LEU A 276 -8.48 0.06 -27.94
C LEU A 276 -8.11 -0.27 -29.40
N GLU A 277 -8.25 -1.52 -29.83
CA GLU A 277 -8.01 -1.91 -31.23
C GLU A 277 -8.89 -1.11 -32.22
N LYS A 278 -10.16 -0.89 -31.86
CA LYS A 278 -11.08 -0.08 -32.65
C LYS A 278 -10.68 1.40 -32.70
N ALA A 279 -10.24 1.98 -31.58
CA ALA A 279 -9.75 3.36 -31.54
C ALA A 279 -8.53 3.52 -32.47
N MET A 280 -7.59 2.57 -32.43
CA MET A 280 -6.43 2.55 -33.35
C MET A 280 -6.84 2.41 -34.82
N ASN A 281 -7.86 1.59 -35.12
CA ASN A 281 -8.39 1.43 -36.49
C ASN A 281 -9.13 2.65 -37.01
N ASN A 282 -9.79 3.39 -36.12
CA ASN A 282 -10.57 4.56 -36.47
C ASN A 282 -9.75 5.83 -36.58
N TYR A 283 -8.51 5.82 -36.10
CA TYR A 283 -7.60 6.95 -36.26
C TYR A 283 -7.29 7.15 -37.75
N THR A 284 -7.63 8.33 -38.28
CA THR A 284 -7.56 8.65 -39.71
C THR A 284 -6.28 9.37 -40.13
N GLY A 285 -5.31 9.52 -39.23
CA GLY A 285 -4.10 10.31 -39.44
C GLY A 285 -4.36 11.80 -39.27
N ASP A 286 -3.76 12.41 -38.24
CA ASP A 286 -3.67 13.86 -38.10
C ASP A 286 -2.23 14.29 -38.41
N PRO A 287 -2.00 14.94 -39.57
CA PRO A 287 -0.67 15.37 -39.98
C PRO A 287 0.05 16.23 -38.95
N ASN A 288 -0.65 16.97 -38.09
CA ASN A 288 -0.03 17.80 -37.05
C ASN A 288 0.41 16.99 -35.83
N LEU A 289 -0.25 15.86 -35.56
CA LEU A 289 0.11 14.93 -34.49
C LEU A 289 1.14 13.88 -34.94
N GLU A 290 1.22 13.65 -36.24
CA GLU A 290 2.18 12.77 -36.90
C GLU A 290 3.45 13.50 -37.35
N ALA A 291 3.38 14.81 -37.56
CA ALA A 291 4.54 15.68 -37.69
C ALA A 291 5.21 15.79 -36.33
N GLU A 292 6.37 15.18 -36.18
CA GLU A 292 7.12 15.24 -34.93
C GLU A 292 7.59 16.68 -34.68
N TYR A 293 7.63 17.06 -33.40
CA TYR A 293 8.63 18.00 -32.90
C TYR A 293 10.01 17.37 -33.14
N ASP A 294 10.49 17.42 -34.39
CA ASP A 294 11.89 17.25 -34.73
C ASP A 294 12.66 18.42 -34.09
N ASN A 295 12.99 18.31 -32.80
CA ASN A 295 14.02 19.11 -32.11
C ASN A 295 14.56 18.36 -30.89
#